data_AF-A0A921E446-F1
#
_entry.id   AF-A0A921E446-F1
#
_cell.length_a   1.000
_cell.length_b   1.000
_cell.length_c   1.000
_cell.angle_alpha   90.00
_cell.angle_beta   90.00
_cell.angle_gamma   90.00
#
_symmetry.space_group_name_H-M   'P 1'
#
loop_
_entity.id
_entity.type
_entity.pdbx_description
1 polymer ?
#
loop_
_entity_poly.entity_id
_entity_poly.type
_entity_poly.pdbx_seq_one_letter_code
_entity_poly.pdbx_strand_id
1 'polypeptide(L)' 'MNTDDRQKREERPDSTGPNARPRDDTIAQTGEGIPDDSGRPVQVDEAEAERIEETIRKL' A
#
# COMPACT_ATOMS: atom_id res chain seq x y z
N MET A 1 15.90 21.21 -31.51
CA MET A 1 15.43 20.29 -30.44
C MET A 1 15.71 20.98 -29.12
N ASN A 2 14.71 21.60 -28.49
CA ASN A 2 14.89 22.32 -27.23
C ASN A 2 15.09 21.31 -26.09
N THR A 3 16.20 21.44 -25.37
CA THR A 3 16.59 20.55 -24.28
C THR A 3 16.10 21.01 -22.89
N ASP A 4 15.39 22.14 -22.82
CA ASP A 4 14.96 22.81 -21.57
C ASP A 4 13.77 22.16 -20.86
N ASP A 5 12.99 21.29 -21.53
CA ASP A 5 11.80 20.67 -20.92
C ASP A 5 12.10 19.52 -19.92
N ARG A 6 13.37 19.16 -19.77
CA ARG A 6 13.78 17.98 -18.99
C ARG A 6 14.09 18.26 -17.51
N GLN A 7 14.25 19.52 -17.10
CA GLN A 7 14.75 19.82 -15.75
C GLN A 7 13.69 20.16 -14.68
N LYS A 8 12.40 20.30 -15.02
CA LYS A 8 11.39 20.85 -14.08
C LYS A 8 10.25 19.91 -13.69
N ARG A 9 10.32 18.63 -14.06
CA ARG A 9 9.24 17.67 -13.78
C ARG A 9 9.42 16.90 -12.47
N GLU A 10 10.63 16.83 -11.94
CA GLU A 10 10.94 15.97 -10.78
C GLU A 10 10.29 16.50 -9.49
N GLU A 11 10.21 17.82 -9.29
CA GLU A 11 9.78 18.41 -8.01
C GLU A 11 8.25 18.54 -7.82
N ARG A 12 7.44 18.34 -8.87
CA ARG A 12 5.99 18.62 -8.79
C ARG A 12 5.19 17.34 -8.57
N PRO A 13 4.28 17.31 -7.57
CA PRO A 13 3.27 16.26 -7.46
C PRO A 13 2.47 16.11 -8.76
N ASP A 14 2.07 14.88 -9.07
CA ASP A 14 1.25 14.57 -10.27
C ASP A 14 -0.16 15.16 -10.22
N SER A 15 -0.57 15.68 -9.06
CA SER A 15 -1.90 16.22 -8.81
C SER A 15 -1.82 17.46 -7.92
N THR A 16 -2.84 18.32 -8.00
CA THR A 16 -3.06 19.47 -7.10
C THR A 16 -4.21 19.24 -6.11
N GLY A 17 -4.77 18.03 -6.08
CA GLY A 17 -5.86 17.67 -5.18
C GLY A 17 -5.40 17.46 -3.73
N PRO A 18 -6.35 17.27 -2.79
CA PRO A 18 -6.04 17.10 -1.35
C PRO A 18 -5.11 15.92 -1.02
N ASN A 19 -5.03 14.93 -1.92
CA ASN A 19 -4.19 13.74 -1.78
C ASN A 19 -2.86 13.85 -2.58
N ALA A 20 -2.49 15.05 -3.04
CA ALA A 20 -1.23 15.28 -3.72
C ALA A 20 -0.05 15.05 -2.75
N ARG A 21 0.92 14.24 -3.18
CA ARG A 21 2.15 13.92 -2.44
C ARG A 21 3.37 14.02 -3.35
N PRO A 22 4.58 14.29 -2.82
CA PRO A 22 5.80 14.31 -3.63
C PRO A 22 6.01 12.97 -4.34
N ARG A 23 6.57 13.00 -5.56
CA ARG A 23 6.79 11.79 -6.37
C ARG A 23 7.81 10.84 -5.78
N ASP A 24 8.86 11.42 -5.18
CA ASP A 24 10.00 10.68 -4.63
C ASP A 24 9.82 10.33 -3.15
N ASP A 25 8.64 10.58 -2.59
CA ASP A 25 8.33 10.21 -1.21
C ASP A 25 7.70 8.81 -1.15
N THR A 26 8.05 8.05 -0.11
CA THR A 26 7.55 6.69 0.08
C THR A 26 6.12 6.73 0.62
N ILE A 27 5.28 5.78 0.21
CA ILE A 27 3.98 5.59 0.86
C ILE A 27 4.27 5.08 2.28
N ALA A 28 3.59 5.60 3.29
CA ALA A 28 3.84 5.24 4.70
C ALA A 28 3.83 3.72 5.00
N GLN A 29 3.26 2.88 4.11
CA GLN A 29 3.27 1.42 4.20
C GLN A 29 4.47 0.73 3.53
N THR A 30 5.27 1.45 2.73
CA THR A 30 6.40 0.93 1.95
C THR A 30 7.69 1.76 2.13
N GLY A 31 7.75 2.62 3.14
CA GLY A 31 8.96 3.35 3.50
C GLY A 31 10.03 2.43 4.10
N GLU A 32 11.24 2.96 4.29
CA GLU A 32 12.32 2.21 4.95
C GLU A 32 11.89 1.76 6.34
N GLY A 33 12.02 0.46 6.61
CA GLY A 33 11.60 -0.18 7.86
C GLY A 33 11.21 -1.63 7.61
N ILE A 34 11.40 -2.51 8.60
CA ILE A 34 10.79 -3.84 8.55
C ILE A 34 9.29 -3.64 8.86
N PRO A 35 8.37 -4.27 8.11
CA PRO A 35 6.96 -4.29 8.47
C PRO A 35 6.78 -4.64 9.95
N ASP A 36 5.87 -3.95 10.63
CA ASP A 36 5.51 -4.29 12.00
C ASP A 36 4.72 -5.60 12.00
N ASP A 37 5.47 -6.70 12.05
CA ASP A 37 4.94 -8.06 12.13
C ASP A 37 4.65 -8.49 13.58
N SER A 38 4.50 -7.53 14.51
CA SER A 38 4.09 -7.81 15.91
C SER A 38 2.62 -8.24 16.04
N GLY A 39 1.89 -8.34 14.92
CA GLY A 39 0.54 -8.85 14.86
C GLY A 39 0.40 -10.20 15.55
N ARG A 40 -0.63 -10.34 16.40
CA ARG A 40 -0.92 -11.61 17.07
C ARG A 40 -1.61 -12.57 16.09
N PRO A 41 -1.29 -13.86 16.14
CA PRO A 41 -2.03 -14.85 15.35
C PRO A 41 -3.51 -14.84 15.77
N VAL A 42 -4.39 -14.91 14.78
CA VAL A 42 -5.83 -15.10 15.02
C VAL A 42 -6.03 -16.52 15.51
N GLN A 43 -6.56 -16.66 16.73
CA GLN A 43 -6.94 -17.95 17.28
C GLN A 43 -8.31 -18.33 16.72
N VAL A 44 -8.38 -19.46 16.04
CA VAL A 44 -9.58 -19.97 15.39
C VAL A 44 -9.91 -21.30 16.03
N ASP A 45 -11.15 -21.47 16.49
CA ASP A 45 -11.65 -22.77 16.94
C ASP A 45 -12.12 -23.62 15.76
N GLU A 46 -12.35 -24.91 15.99
CA GLU A 46 -12.72 -25.85 14.93
C GLU A 46 -14.03 -25.44 14.22
N ALA A 47 -14.99 -24.89 14.97
CA ALA A 47 -16.27 -24.47 14.41
C ALA A 47 -16.12 -23.26 13.48
N GLU A 48 -15.25 -22.30 13.83
CA GLU A 48 -14.94 -21.17 12.96
C GLU A 48 -14.12 -21.61 11.74
N ALA A 49 -13.22 -22.58 11.89
CA ALA A 49 -12.47 -23.14 10.75
C ALA A 49 -13.41 -23.76 9.71
N GLU A 50 -14.42 -24.52 10.15
CA GLU A 50 -15.44 -25.12 9.27
C GLU A 50 -16.27 -24.05 8.53
N ARG A 51 -16.67 -22.97 9.22
CA ARG A 51 -17.39 -21.84 8.60
C ARG A 51 -16.58 -21.14 7.51
N ILE A 52 -15.28 -20.96 7.75
CA ILE A 52 -14.37 -20.34 6.78
C ILE A 52 -14.23 -21.24 5.56
N GLU A 53 -14.03 -22.55 5.75
CA GLU A 53 -13.91 -23.52 4.66
C GLU A 53 -15.16 -23.53 3.76
N GLU A 54 -16.35 -23.60 4.36
CA GLU A 54 -17.60 -23.56 3.60
C GLU A 54 -17.74 -22.29 2.76
N THR A 55 -17.36 -21.14 3.34
CA THR A 55 -17.44 -19.84 2.66
C THR A 55 -16.51 -19.81 1.45
N ILE A 56 -15.28 -20.30 1.60
CA ILE A 56 -14.29 -20.34 0.52
C ILE A 56 -14.74 -21.29 -0.60
N ARG A 57 -15.31 -22.45 -0.27
CA ARG A 57 -15.75 -23.45 -1.27
C ARG A 57 -17.00 -23.03 -2.06
N LYS A 58 -17.78 -22.07 -1.55
CA LYS A 58 -19.00 -21.55 -2.21
C LYS A 58 -18.74 -20.39 -3.17
N LEU A 59 -17.51 -19.85 -3.20
CA LEU A 59 -17.05 -18.86 -4.18
C LEU A 59 -16.73 -19.51 -5.53
#